data_AF-A0A314Z483-F1
#
_entry.id   AF-A0A314Z483-F1
#
_cell.length_a   1.000
_cell.length_b   1.000
_cell.length_c   1.000
_cell.angle_alpha   90.00
_cell.angle_beta   90.00
_cell.angle_gamma   90.00
#
_symmetry.space_group_name_H-M   'P 1'
#
loop_
_entity.id
_entity.type
_entity.pdbx_description
1 polymer ?
#
loop_
_entity_poly.entity_id
_entity_poly.type
_entity_poly.pdbx_seq_one_letter_code
_entity_poly.pdbx_strand_id
1 'polypeptide(L)'
;MVCYAEAGEEFVNLLFSFLTLPLGFIVKQMHDNSMKGCIDQLYKSVHDLDEQCLKSNNHKKMLVSPKLLPGFGYKNHPLGIEEASYRLAVDTTLMHSNKQVKSVEFIDPKSHRNKDDNALGFLKGPAMFMITDSLNVSPISAILACQFYAN
;
A
#
# COMPACT_ATOMS: atom_id res chain seq x y z
N MET A 1 -23.68 9.71 21.34
CA MET A 1 -22.68 8.74 20.84
C MET A 1 -22.71 8.81 19.33
N VAL A 2 -21.57 9.02 18.69
CA VAL A 2 -21.48 9.03 17.21
C VAL A 2 -21.13 7.61 16.78
N CYS A 3 -22.01 6.96 16.02
CA CYS A 3 -21.84 5.55 15.61
C CYS A 3 -21.20 5.40 14.23
N TYR A 4 -21.29 6.44 13.40
CA TYR A 4 -20.71 6.46 12.06
C TYR A 4 -20.44 7.90 11.59
N ALA A 5 -19.59 8.03 10.57
CA ALA A 5 -19.39 9.23 9.80
C ALA A 5 -19.77 8.97 8.33
N GLU A 6 -20.29 10.00 7.67
CA GLU A 6 -20.50 9.99 6.22
C GLU A 6 -19.28 10.61 5.54
N ALA A 7 -18.78 9.94 4.50
CA ALA A 7 -17.59 10.36 3.78
C ALA A 7 -17.78 10.19 2.27
N GLY A 8 -17.28 11.17 1.52
CA GLY A 8 -17.18 11.05 0.07
C GLY A 8 -16.02 10.17 -0.37
N GLU A 9 -16.00 9.85 -1.66
CA GLU A 9 -14.99 9.02 -2.32
C GLU A 9 -13.54 9.43 -2.00
N GLU A 10 -13.22 10.73 -2.06
CA GLU A 10 -11.85 11.22 -1.82
C GLU A 10 -11.33 10.89 -0.42
N PHE A 11 -12.17 10.98 0.61
CA PHE A 11 -11.77 10.64 1.97
C PHE A 11 -11.55 9.14 2.12
N VAL A 12 -12.42 8.31 1.51
CA VAL A 12 -12.26 6.86 1.56
C VAL A 12 -11.05 6.40 0.74
N ASN A 13 -10.77 7.03 -0.40
CA ASN A 13 -9.55 6.83 -1.16
C ASN A 13 -8.30 7.18 -0.35
N LEU A 14 -8.33 8.30 0.40
CA LEU A 14 -7.27 8.64 1.34
C LEU A 14 -7.13 7.58 2.44
N LEU A 15 -8.23 7.11 3.03
CA LEU A 15 -8.21 6.06 4.05
C LEU A 15 -7.56 4.77 3.51
N PHE A 16 -7.95 4.33 2.32
CA PHE A 16 -7.39 3.14 1.67
C PHE A 16 -5.95 3.35 1.21
N SER A 17 -5.52 4.59 0.94
CA SER A 17 -4.11 4.89 0.68
C SER A 17 -3.21 4.58 1.88
N PHE A 18 -3.73 4.64 3.12
CA PHE A 18 -2.94 4.23 4.29
C PHE A 18 -2.68 2.72 4.31
N LEU A 19 -3.54 1.91 3.68
CA LEU A 19 -3.37 0.45 3.59
C LEU A 19 -2.27 0.04 2.61
N THR A 20 -1.86 0.93 1.69
CA THR A 20 -0.76 0.68 0.76
C THR A 20 0.61 1.07 1.33
N LEU A 21 0.64 1.67 2.52
CA LEU A 21 1.87 2.17 3.10
C LEU A 21 2.78 1.04 3.61
N PRO A 22 4.06 1.05 3.23
CA PRO A 22 5.01 0.12 3.81
C PRO A 22 5.17 0.39 5.32
N LEU A 23 4.85 -0.59 6.17
CA LEU A 23 4.97 -0.44 7.62
C LEU A 23 6.39 -0.07 8.06
N GLY A 24 7.42 -0.58 7.38
CA GLY A 24 8.82 -0.22 7.65
C GLY A 24 9.11 1.26 7.41
N PHE A 25 8.42 1.91 6.46
CA PHE A 25 8.53 3.35 6.27
C PHE A 25 7.93 4.08 7.47
N ILE A 26 6.75 3.67 7.94
CA ILE A 26 6.10 4.28 9.10
C ILE A 26 7.00 4.19 10.33
N VAL A 27 7.53 3.01 10.64
CA VAL A 27 8.45 2.82 11.78
C VAL A 27 9.68 3.72 11.66
N LYS A 28 10.29 3.82 10.46
CA LYS A 28 11.42 4.71 10.21
C LYS A 28 11.09 6.18 10.51
N GLN A 29 9.93 6.67 10.07
CA GLN A 29 9.52 8.05 10.27
C GLN A 29 9.19 8.39 11.73
N MET A 30 8.92 7.39 12.57
CA MET A 30 8.63 7.62 13.99
C MET A 30 9.88 7.96 14.82
N HIS A 31 11.10 7.94 14.26
CA HIS A 31 12.35 8.42 14.87
C HIS A 31 12.49 8.04 16.36
N ASP A 32 12.44 6.74 16.66
CA ASP A 32 12.57 6.16 18.01
C ASP A 32 11.45 6.46 19.02
N ASN A 33 10.37 7.15 18.62
CA ASN A 33 9.10 7.13 19.34
C ASN A 33 8.43 5.76 19.15
N SER A 34 9.02 4.77 19.82
CA SER A 34 8.83 3.33 19.59
C SER A 34 7.36 2.97 19.40
N MET A 35 7.05 2.52 18.19
CA MET A 35 5.87 1.70 17.96
C MET A 35 6.09 0.38 18.72
N LYS A 36 5.60 0.26 19.96
CA LYS A 36 5.87 -0.95 20.76
C LYS A 36 5.15 -2.15 20.13
N GLY A 37 5.89 -3.16 19.69
CA GLY A 37 5.31 -4.39 19.16
C GLY A 37 6.23 -5.19 18.25
N CYS A 38 5.67 -6.21 17.60
CA CYS A 38 6.42 -7.13 16.74
C CYS A 38 6.99 -6.45 15.48
N ILE A 39 6.33 -5.42 14.95
CA ILE A 39 6.80 -4.73 13.75
C ILE A 39 8.04 -3.87 14.05
N ASP A 40 8.12 -3.22 15.22
CA ASP A 40 9.33 -2.50 15.66
C ASP A 40 10.48 -3.47 15.94
N GLN A 41 10.20 -4.63 16.53
CA GLN A 41 11.19 -5.70 16.68
C GLN A 41 11.68 -6.23 15.33
N LEU A 42 10.79 -6.42 14.35
CA LEU A 42 11.15 -6.83 13.00
C LEU A 42 12.02 -5.75 12.32
N TYR A 43 11.64 -4.49 12.43
CA TYR A 43 12.42 -3.37 11.89
C TYR A 43 13.83 -3.31 12.49
N LYS A 44 13.96 -3.42 13.82
CA LYS A 44 15.25 -3.47 14.53
C LYS A 44 16.09 -4.67 14.10
N SER A 45 15.46 -5.85 13.98
CA SER A 45 16.15 -7.06 13.51
C SER A 45 16.75 -6.87 12.12
N VAL A 46 16.02 -6.23 11.20
CA VAL A 46 16.53 -5.91 9.85
C VAL A 46 17.60 -4.81 9.89
N HIS A 47 17.41 -3.79 10.72
CA HIS A 47 18.35 -2.69 10.90
C HIS A 47 19.70 -3.18 11.43
N ASP A 48 19.69 -4.10 12.39
CA ASP A 48 20.89 -4.64 13.06
C ASP A 48 21.47 -5.87 12.33
N LEU A 49 20.77 -6.37 11.30
CA LEU A 49 21.21 -7.51 10.50
C LEU A 49 22.57 -7.23 9.84
N ASP A 50 23.49 -8.19 9.90
CA ASP A 50 24.78 -8.09 9.22
C ASP A 50 24.58 -7.95 7.70
N GLU A 51 25.35 -7.08 7.06
CA GLU A 51 25.32 -6.89 5.61
C GLU A 51 25.67 -8.17 4.85
N GLN A 52 26.46 -9.06 5.45
CA GLN A 52 26.80 -10.37 4.87
C GLN A 52 25.59 -11.31 4.74
N CYS A 53 24.52 -11.08 5.50
CA CYS A 53 23.28 -11.87 5.40
C CYS A 53 22.43 -11.49 4.18
N LEU A 54 22.75 -10.41 3.47
CA LEU A 54 22.01 -9.93 2.31
C LEU A 54 22.89 -9.90 1.07
N LYS A 55 22.28 -10.06 -0.11
CA LYS A 55 23.00 -10.04 -1.41
C LYS A 55 23.80 -8.76 -1.64
N SER A 56 23.33 -7.62 -1.10
CA SER A 56 24.07 -6.36 -1.12
C SER A 56 23.50 -5.37 -0.10
N ASN A 57 24.29 -4.37 0.27
CA ASN A 57 23.87 -3.28 1.16
C ASN A 57 22.64 -2.51 0.61
N ASN A 58 22.46 -2.46 -0.71
CA ASN A 58 21.27 -1.86 -1.32
C ASN A 58 19.98 -2.57 -0.91
N HIS A 59 20.00 -3.90 -0.73
CA HIS A 59 18.84 -4.64 -0.23
C HIS A 59 18.51 -4.28 1.21
N LYS A 60 19.53 -4.06 2.07
CA LYS A 60 19.32 -3.63 3.45
C LYS A 60 18.62 -2.27 3.48
N LYS A 61 19.15 -1.30 2.73
CA LYS A 61 18.58 0.06 2.59
C LYS A 61 17.12 0.03 2.13
N MET A 62 16.79 -0.87 1.21
CA MET A 62 15.44 -1.07 0.71
C MET A 62 14.48 -1.62 1.77
N LEU A 63 14.96 -2.47 2.69
CA LEU A 63 14.13 -3.04 3.76
C LEU A 63 13.95 -2.09 4.95
N VAL A 64 14.97 -1.30 5.31
CA VAL A 64 14.87 -0.30 6.39
C VAL A 64 14.21 1.01 5.96
N SER A 65 14.15 1.29 4.66
CA SER A 65 13.49 2.47 4.12
C SER A 65 12.68 2.11 2.88
N PRO A 66 11.64 1.28 3.03
CA PRO A 66 10.84 0.83 1.90
C PRO A 66 10.13 2.01 1.25
N LYS A 67 10.09 1.97 -0.08
CA LYS A 67 9.36 2.91 -0.93
C LYS A 67 8.00 2.34 -1.28
N LEU A 68 7.07 3.19 -1.75
CA LEU A 68 5.82 2.71 -2.32
C LEU A 68 6.09 1.90 -3.58
N LEU A 69 5.29 0.87 -3.83
CA LEU A 69 5.35 0.18 -5.11
C LEU A 69 4.90 1.12 -6.24
N PRO A 70 5.44 0.95 -7.46
CA PRO A 70 4.97 1.72 -8.60
C PRO A 70 3.46 1.60 -8.76
N GLY A 71 2.76 2.73 -8.82
CA GLY A 71 1.30 2.77 -8.95
C GLY A 71 0.54 2.57 -7.64
N PHE A 72 1.19 2.37 -6.49
CA PHE A 72 0.52 2.27 -5.18
C PHE A 72 0.38 3.64 -4.49
N GLY A 73 0.96 4.69 -5.05
CA GLY A 73 0.81 6.04 -4.56
C GLY A 73 -0.59 6.60 -4.77
N TYR A 74 -0.97 7.46 -3.82
CA TYR A 74 -2.13 8.33 -3.88
C TYR A 74 -1.67 9.77 -4.05
N LYS A 75 -2.39 10.55 -4.88
CA LYS A 75 -1.99 11.93 -5.18
C LYS A 75 -1.92 12.77 -3.90
N ASN A 76 -0.91 13.61 -3.76
CA ASN A 76 -0.70 14.50 -2.61
C ASN A 76 -0.65 13.76 -1.25
N HIS A 77 -0.11 12.54 -1.21
CA HIS A 77 -0.04 11.78 0.02
C HIS A 77 0.73 12.56 1.12
N PRO A 78 0.14 12.76 2.32
CA PRO A 78 0.67 13.68 3.33
C PRO A 78 2.03 13.24 3.90
N LEU A 79 2.39 11.96 3.77
CA LEU A 79 3.64 11.43 4.32
C LEU A 79 4.85 11.56 3.38
N GLY A 80 4.67 12.07 2.15
CA GLY A 80 5.77 12.37 1.23
C GLY A 80 6.58 11.14 0.78
N ILE A 81 5.96 9.96 0.71
CA ILE A 81 6.65 8.72 0.36
C ILE A 81 6.89 8.67 -1.15
N GLU A 82 8.14 8.44 -1.54
CA GLU A 82 8.50 8.23 -2.95
C GLU A 82 8.05 6.84 -3.44
N GLU A 83 7.60 6.76 -4.69
CA GLU A 83 7.44 5.48 -5.39
C GLU A 83 8.80 4.93 -5.83
N ALA A 84 8.95 3.61 -5.76
CA ALA A 84 10.11 2.91 -6.28
C ALA A 84 10.13 3.02 -7.81
N SER A 85 11.33 3.21 -8.38
CA SER A 85 11.51 3.25 -9.84
C SER A 85 11.70 1.85 -10.46
N TYR A 86 12.00 0.83 -9.65
CA TYR A 86 12.26 -0.53 -10.12
C TYR A 86 11.00 -1.40 -9.95
N ARG A 87 10.74 -2.29 -10.93
CA ARG A 87 9.87 -3.43 -10.69
C ARG A 87 10.67 -4.43 -9.85
N LEU A 88 10.10 -4.97 -8.77
CA LEU A 88 10.74 -6.07 -8.04
C LEU A 88 10.91 -7.25 -9.02
N ALA A 89 12.12 -7.43 -9.54
CA ALA A 89 12.52 -8.67 -10.17
C ALA A 89 12.87 -9.62 -9.02
N VAL A 90 12.04 -10.65 -8.81
CA VAL A 90 12.45 -11.74 -7.92
C VAL A 90 13.52 -12.52 -8.65
N ASP A 91 14.75 -12.31 -8.21
CA ASP A 91 15.89 -13.07 -8.66
C ASP A 91 15.78 -14.48 -8.06
N THR A 92 15.17 -15.41 -8.80
CA THR A 92 14.96 -16.83 -8.41
C THR A 92 16.25 -17.65 -8.30
N THR A 93 17.41 -17.00 -8.18
CA THR A 93 18.75 -17.59 -8.14
C THR A 93 19.02 -18.54 -6.96
N LEU A 94 18.07 -18.76 -6.06
CA LEU A 94 18.14 -19.86 -5.08
C LEU A 94 17.84 -21.25 -5.66
N MET A 95 17.51 -21.39 -6.95
CA MET A 95 17.36 -22.71 -7.57
C MET A 95 18.19 -22.78 -8.85
N HIS A 96 19.24 -23.62 -8.84
CA HIS A 96 20.08 -23.95 -9.99
C HIS A 96 19.24 -24.43 -11.18
N SER A 97 18.89 -23.53 -12.11
CA SER A 97 18.50 -23.85 -13.49
C SER A 97 18.29 -22.57 -14.27
N ASN A 98 18.75 -22.56 -15.52
CA ASN A 98 18.60 -21.51 -16.54
C ASN A 98 17.12 -21.17 -16.84
N LYS A 99 16.41 -20.53 -15.91
CA LYS A 99 15.00 -20.17 -16.06
C LYS A 99 14.81 -18.66 -16.02
N GLN A 100 14.17 -18.18 -17.07
CA GLN A 100 13.76 -16.83 -17.39
C GLN A 100 13.26 -16.05 -16.15
N VAL A 101 13.77 -14.82 -15.99
CA VAL A 101 13.31 -13.86 -14.96
C VAL A 101 11.81 -13.66 -15.15
N LYS A 102 10.99 -14.18 -14.23
CA LYS A 102 9.57 -13.88 -14.19
C LYS A 102 9.38 -12.60 -13.39
N SER A 103 8.88 -11.55 -14.03
CA SER A 103 8.42 -10.36 -13.32
C SER A 103 7.27 -10.76 -12.39
N VAL A 104 7.35 -10.40 -11.12
CA VAL A 104 6.19 -10.48 -10.23
C VAL A 104 5.21 -9.42 -10.66
N GLU A 105 4.01 -9.84 -11.06
CA GLU A 105 2.91 -8.93 -11.34
C GLU A 105 2.20 -8.64 -10.02
N PHE A 106 2.36 -7.41 -9.53
CA PHE A 106 1.57 -6.93 -8.39
C PHE A 106 0.19 -6.55 -8.88
N ILE A 107 -0.83 -6.90 -8.10
CA ILE A 107 -2.19 -6.44 -8.33
C ILE A 107 -2.21 -4.96 -7.94
N ASP A 108 -2.57 -4.09 -8.90
CA ASP A 108 -2.84 -2.69 -8.60
C ASP A 108 -4.04 -2.62 -7.65
N PRO A 109 -3.89 -2.05 -6.44
CA PRO A 109 -4.96 -1.99 -5.46
C PRO A 109 -6.05 -0.98 -5.85
N LYS A 110 -5.81 -0.12 -6.85
CA LYS A 110 -6.78 0.89 -7.31
C LYS A 110 -7.79 0.30 -8.30
N SER A 111 -8.99 0.89 -8.34
CA SER A 111 -10.10 0.35 -9.12
C SER A 111 -9.92 0.63 -10.62
N HIS A 112 -9.27 -0.32 -11.28
CA HIS A 112 -9.42 -0.72 -12.68
C HIS A 112 -8.56 -0.05 -13.76
N ARG A 113 -8.10 -0.94 -14.66
CA ARG A 113 -7.18 -0.76 -15.81
C ARG A 113 -7.81 -0.12 -17.06
N ASN A 114 -9.06 0.33 -17.01
CA ASN A 114 -9.66 1.05 -18.13
C ASN A 114 -9.34 2.54 -18.03
N LYS A 115 -8.95 3.13 -19.17
CA LYS A 115 -8.57 4.54 -19.35
C LYS A 115 -9.74 5.50 -19.18
N ASP A 116 -10.57 5.31 -18.16
CA ASP A 116 -11.49 6.34 -17.73
C ASP A 116 -10.67 7.25 -16.82
N ASP A 117 -10.17 8.35 -17.40
CA ASP A 117 -9.28 9.34 -16.77
C ASP A 117 -9.83 9.94 -15.45
N ASN A 118 -11.07 9.61 -15.08
CA ASN A 118 -11.77 10.08 -13.90
C ASN A 118 -11.63 9.15 -12.67
N ALA A 119 -11.30 7.86 -12.84
CA ALA A 119 -11.14 6.92 -11.73
C ALA A 119 -9.70 6.98 -11.18
N LEU A 120 -9.48 7.78 -10.15
CA LEU A 120 -8.14 8.08 -9.61
C LEU A 120 -7.78 7.33 -8.32
N GLY A 121 -8.66 6.45 -7.84
CA GLY A 121 -8.57 5.87 -6.50
C GLY A 121 -8.94 4.38 -6.41
N PHE A 122 -9.22 3.95 -5.19
CA PHE A 122 -9.53 2.58 -4.81
C PHE A 122 -11.01 2.21 -5.04
N LEU A 123 -11.84 3.22 -5.29
CA LEU A 123 -13.28 3.10 -5.45
C LEU A 123 -13.69 3.49 -6.87
N LYS A 124 -14.72 2.81 -7.38
CA LYS A 124 -15.32 3.12 -8.68
C LYS A 124 -16.43 4.14 -8.46
N GLY A 125 -16.31 5.33 -9.06
CA GLY A 125 -17.38 6.32 -9.23
C GLY A 125 -17.83 7.10 -7.97
N PRO A 126 -18.51 8.25 -8.16
CA PRO A 126 -18.93 9.12 -7.07
C PRO A 126 -19.96 8.42 -6.19
N ALA A 127 -19.57 8.12 -4.95
CA ALA A 127 -20.40 7.47 -3.95
C ALA A 127 -20.19 8.10 -2.56
N MET A 128 -21.24 8.00 -1.75
CA MET A 128 -21.21 8.34 -0.33
C MET A 128 -21.10 7.07 0.50
N PHE A 129 -20.20 7.08 1.46
CA PHE A 129 -19.87 5.94 2.30
C PHE A 129 -20.19 6.24 3.76
N MET A 130 -20.69 5.22 4.43
CA MET A 130 -20.78 5.16 5.88
C MET A 130 -19.51 4.51 6.41
N ILE A 131 -18.88 5.15 7.38
CA ILE A 131 -17.70 4.65 8.09
C ILE A 131 -18.08 4.49 9.55
N THR A 132 -18.09 3.26 10.05
CA THR A 132 -18.42 2.99 11.46
C THR A 132 -17.22 3.21 12.39
N ASP A 133 -17.45 3.21 13.70
CA ASP A 133 -16.41 3.22 14.73
C ASP A 133 -15.41 2.04 14.63
N SER A 134 -15.88 0.92 14.08
CA SER A 134 -15.09 -0.28 13.78
C SER A 134 -14.37 -0.20 12.41
N LEU A 135 -14.38 0.99 11.78
CA LEU A 135 -13.81 1.27 10.46
C LEU A 135 -14.40 0.41 9.33
N ASN A 136 -15.63 -0.08 9.50
CA ASN A 136 -16.32 -0.74 8.41
C ASN A 136 -16.78 0.33 7.41
N VAL A 137 -16.40 0.17 6.14
CA VAL A 137 -16.73 1.10 5.06
C VAL A 137 -17.76 0.44 4.16
N SER A 138 -18.94 1.06 4.03
CA SER A 138 -20.01 0.57 3.16
C SER A 138 -20.70 1.72 2.44
N PRO A 139 -21.17 1.53 1.19
CA PRO A 139 -21.95 2.55 0.50
C PRO A 139 -23.26 2.83 1.26
N ILE A 140 -23.68 4.10 1.34
CA ILE A 140 -24.92 4.50 2.03
C ILE A 140 -26.17 4.02 1.29
N SER A 141 -26.09 3.86 -0.04
CA SER A 141 -27.23 3.46 -0.86
C SER A 141 -26.90 2.26 -1.75
N ALA A 142 -27.72 1.21 -1.66
CA ALA A 142 -27.59 0.00 -2.46
C ALA A 142 -27.94 0.20 -3.95
N ILE A 143 -28.66 1.28 -4.30
CA ILE A 143 -29.05 1.57 -5.69
C ILE A 143 -27.82 1.93 -6.55
N LEU A 144 -26.82 2.58 -5.96
CA LEU A 144 -25.52 2.83 -6.60
C LEU A 144 -24.63 1.57 -6.61
N ALA A 145 -24.76 0.69 -5.61
CA ALA A 145 -24.04 -0.59 -5.57
C ALA A 145 -24.39 -1.51 -6.77
N CYS A 146 -25.66 -1.52 -7.20
CA CYS A 146 -26.09 -2.29 -8.37
C CYS A 146 -25.54 -1.77 -9.72
N GLN A 147 -25.14 -0.49 -9.82
CA GLN A 147 -24.52 0.04 -11.04
C GLN A 147 -23.06 -0.40 -11.20
N PHE A 148 -22.41 -0.91 -10.14
CA PHE A 148 -21.02 -1.37 -10.21
C PHE A 148 -20.86 -2.82 -10.68
N TYR A 149 -21.93 -3.64 -10.62
CA TYR A 149 -21.93 -5.03 -11.07
C TYR A 149 -22.49 -5.23 -12.50
N ALA A 150 -23.04 -4.17 -13.11
CA ALA A 150 -23.57 -4.20 -14.46
C ALA A 150 -22.67 -3.41 -15.42
N ASN A 151 -21.45 -3.91 -15.69
CA ASN A 151 -20.64 -3.61 -16.89
C ASN A 151 -19.38 -4.48 -16.89
#